data_AF-A0AAU2T7A9-F1
#
_entry.id   AF-A0AAU2T7A9-F1
#
_cell.length_a   1.000
_cell.length_b   1.000
_cell.length_c   1.000
_cell.angle_alpha   90.00
_cell.angle_beta   90.00
_cell.angle_gamma   90.00
#
_symmetry.space_group_name_H-M   'P 1'
#
loop_
_entity.id
_entity.type
_entity.pdbx_description
1 polymer ?
#
loop_
_entity_poly.entity_id
_entity_poly.type
_entity_poly.pdbx_seq_one_letter_code
_entity_poly.pdbx_strand_id
1 'polypeptide(L)' 'MGGSAHGRVVEDGTHDALLALDGRYARLWRTFVGEDEPAAV' A
#
# COMPACT_ATOMS: atom_id res chain seq x y z
N MET A 1 2.65 -33.03 2.08
CA MET A 1 1.89 -32.03 1.29
C MET A 1 1.84 -30.76 2.13
N GLY A 2 2.83 -29.88 1.99
CA GLY A 2 2.91 -28.64 2.77
C GLY A 2 1.86 -27.65 2.27
N GLY A 3 0.99 -27.19 3.17
CA GLY A 3 0.01 -26.15 2.86
C GLY A 3 0.73 -24.83 2.65
N SER A 4 0.90 -24.41 1.40
CA SER A 4 1.30 -23.05 1.06
C SER A 4 0.27 -22.10 1.67
N ALA A 5 0.68 -21.26 2.64
CA ALA A 5 -0.21 -20.29 3.26
C ALA A 5 -0.89 -19.44 2.16
N HIS A 6 -2.23 -19.46 2.11
CA HIS A 6 -2.99 -18.85 1.02
C HIS A 6 -3.04 -17.34 1.26
N GLY A 7 -2.14 -16.60 0.62
CA GLY A 7 -2.23 -15.15 0.56
C GLY A 7 -3.57 -14.73 -0.08
N ARG A 8 -4.25 -13.77 0.54
CA ARG A 8 -5.48 -13.18 0.02
C ARG A 8 -5.21 -11.76 -0.45
N VAL A 9 -5.77 -11.40 -1.60
CA VAL A 9 -5.82 -10.02 -2.09
C VAL A 9 -6.76 -9.23 -1.18
N VAL A 10 -6.25 -8.16 -0.56
CA VAL A 10 -7.02 -7.30 0.37
C VAL A 10 -7.57 -6.04 -0.31
N GLU A 11 -6.96 -5.61 -1.41
CA GLU A 11 -7.34 -4.43 -2.18
C GLU A 11 -7.10 -4.72 -3.67
N ASP A 12 -8.02 -4.28 -4.52
CA ASP A 12 -7.96 -4.40 -5.98
C ASP A 12 -8.56 -3.12 -6.60
N GLY A 13 -7.98 -2.64 -7.69
CA GLY A 13 -8.33 -1.38 -8.34
C GLY A 13 -7.17 -0.79 -9.14
N THR A 14 -7.45 0.31 -9.85
CA THR A 14 -6.39 1.10 -10.49
C THR A 14 -5.58 1.86 -9.44
N HIS A 15 -4.36 2.25 -9.79
CA HIS A 15 -3.49 3.04 -8.91
C HIS A 15 -4.20 4.26 -8.32
N ASP A 16 -4.81 5.08 -9.17
CA ASP A 16 -5.51 6.30 -8.74
C ASP A 16 -6.69 6.00 -7.82
N ALA A 17 -7.46 4.94 -8.10
CA ALA A 17 -8.56 4.53 -7.23
C ALA A 17 -8.05 4.06 -5.86
N LEU A 18 -6.96 3.29 -5.83
CA LEU A 18 -6.36 2.82 -4.58
C LEU A 18 -5.73 3.96 -3.76
N LEU A 19 -5.17 4.98 -4.41
CA LEU A 19 -4.70 6.20 -3.74
C LEU A 19 -5.87 7.03 -3.17
N ALA A 20 -6.95 7.20 -3.95
CA ALA A 20 -8.12 7.96 -3.53
C ALA A 20 -8.85 7.34 -2.33
N LEU A 21 -8.77 6.01 -2.18
CA LEU A 21 -9.36 5.27 -1.06
C LEU A 21 -8.57 5.40 0.25
N ASP A 22 -7.36 5.99 0.23
CA ASP A 22 -6.48 6.15 1.39
C ASP A 22 -6.25 4.83 2.18
N GLY A 23 -6.21 3.73 1.43
CA GLY A 23 -6.14 2.37 1.95
C GLY A 23 -4.73 1.90 2.33
N ARG A 24 -4.56 0.58 2.45
CA ARG A 24 -3.26 -0.04 2.75
C ARG A 24 -2.26 0.21 1.62
N TYR A 25 -2.70 0.17 0.38
CA TYR A 25 -1.91 0.53 -0.79
C TYR A 25 -1.39 1.97 -0.70
N ALA A 26 -2.26 2.94 -0.39
CA ALA A 26 -1.89 4.35 -0.32
C ALA A 26 -0.84 4.63 0.76
N ARG A 27 -0.99 4.00 1.94
CA ARG A 27 0.02 4.10 3.01
C ARG A 27 1.38 3.52 2.60
N LEU A 28 1.39 2.33 1.99
CA LEU A 28 2.63 1.73 1.48
C LEU A 28 3.28 2.61 0.40
N TRP A 29 2.47 3.22 -0.47
CA TRP A 29 2.96 4.11 -1.51
C TRP A 29 3.64 5.36 -0.93
N ARG A 30 3.02 6.04 0.04
CA ARG A 30 3.60 7.23 0.69
C ARG A 30 4.98 6.96 1.30
N THR A 31 5.14 5.82 1.97
CA THR A 31 6.44 5.40 2.51
C THR A 31 7.45 5.14 1.39
N PHE A 32 7.02 4.53 0.28
CA PHE A 32 7.89 4.25 -0.86
C PHE A 32 8.38 5.52 -1.56
N VAL A 33 7.51 6.52 -1.76
CA VAL A 33 7.88 7.80 -2.41
C VAL A 33 8.62 8.76 -1.48
N GLY A 34 8.73 8.44 -0.19
CA GLY A 34 9.41 9.29 0.80
C GLY A 34 8.62 10.54 1.19
N GLU A 35 7.30 10.54 1.03
CA GLU A 35 6.44 11.65 1.48
C GLU A 35 6.34 11.74 3.02
N ASP A 36 6.88 10.75 3.76
CA ASP A 36 6.89 10.68 5.22
C ASP A 36 8.13 11.32 5.88
N GLU A 37 8.98 12.01 5.12
CA GLU A 37 10.03 12.85 5.72
C GLU A 37 9.49 14.28 5.89
N PRO A 38 9.07 14.71 7.10
CA PRO A 38 9.05 16.14 7.38
C PRO A 38 10.50 16.59 7.23
N ALA A 39 10.78 17.41 6.23
CA ALA A 39 12.07 18.07 6.09
C ALA A 39 12.38 18.77 7.42
N ALA A 40 13.19 18.12 8.25
CA ALA A 40 13.59 18.64 9.53
C ALA A 40 14.43 19.87 9.25
N VAL A 41 13.86 21.04 9.57
CA VAL A 41 14.52 22.35 9.56
C VAL A 41 15.44 22.51 10.75
#